data_AF-A0AAV1ZFT3-F1
#
_entry.id   AF-A0AAV1ZFT3-F1
#
_cell.length_a   1.000
_cell.length_b   1.000
_cell.length_c   1.000
_cell.angle_alpha   90.00
_cell.angle_beta   90.00
_cell.angle_gamma   90.00
#
_symmetry.space_group_name_H-M   'P 1'
#
loop_
_entity.id
_entity.type
_entity.pdbx_description
1 polymer ?
#
loop_
_entity_poly.entity_id
_entity_poly.type
_entity_poly.pdbx_seq_one_letter_code
_entity_poly.pdbx_strand_id
1 'polypeptide(L)'
;MLDNSKNQEDKKTYELLYSFTTFYGVEDLTTESFVKLFQRLKRRSYWFDEFFRFLTAGMETIGCDKTCRVAQICAITGITPHQYEACWKGADNIFDSTQISAPKNSMIISICISALPIIILMLIIGYVLYKKFKASENKVE
;
A
#
# COMPACT_ATOMS: atom_id res chain seq x y z
N MET A 1 -3.54 48.30 -20.27
CA MET A 1 -2.94 47.17 -20.99
C MET A 1 -3.81 45.97 -20.71
N LEU A 2 -4.60 45.55 -21.70
CA LEU A 2 -5.45 44.36 -21.58
C LEU A 2 -4.54 43.14 -21.64
N ASP A 3 -4.47 42.41 -20.52
CA ASP A 3 -3.75 41.14 -20.46
C ASP A 3 -4.48 40.13 -21.34
N ASN A 4 -3.82 39.74 -22.42
CA ASN A 4 -4.29 38.80 -23.43
C ASN A 4 -3.89 37.39 -22.98
N SER A 5 -4.39 36.95 -21.83
CA SER A 5 -4.16 35.60 -21.33
C SER A 5 -5.05 34.63 -22.11
N LYS A 6 -4.42 34.00 -23.12
CA LYS A 6 -4.88 32.80 -23.82
C LYS A 6 -5.64 31.89 -22.85
N ASN A 7 -6.95 31.74 -23.07
CA ASN A 7 -7.73 30.65 -22.50
C ASN A 7 -7.22 29.34 -23.10
N GLN A 8 -6.15 28.80 -22.52
CA GLN A 8 -5.79 27.41 -22.70
C GLN A 8 -6.78 26.64 -21.82
N GLU A 9 -7.94 26.29 -22.39
CA GLU A 9 -8.78 25.25 -21.83
C GLU A 9 -7.96 23.96 -21.84
N ASP A 10 -7.19 23.74 -20.77
CA ASP A 10 -6.70 22.40 -20.43
C ASP A 10 -7.94 21.54 -20.29
N LYS A 11 -8.24 20.75 -21.33
CA LYS A 11 -9.31 19.75 -21.30
C LYS A 11 -9.02 18.81 -20.15
N LYS A 12 -9.70 19.03 -19.02
CA LYS A 12 -9.66 18.14 -17.87
C LYS A 12 -10.17 16.78 -18.34
N THR A 13 -9.24 15.83 -18.46
CA THR A 13 -9.56 14.45 -18.83
C THR A 13 -9.94 13.73 -17.54
N TYR A 14 -11.16 13.21 -17.49
CA TYR A 14 -11.63 12.38 -16.38
C TYR A 14 -11.29 10.93 -16.67
N GLU A 15 -10.68 10.27 -15.69
CA GLU A 15 -10.29 8.86 -15.77
C GLU A 15 -11.06 8.02 -14.75
N LEU A 16 -11.29 6.75 -15.09
CA LEU A 16 -11.91 5.80 -14.17
C LEU A 16 -10.94 5.50 -13.02
N LEU A 17 -11.30 5.89 -11.80
CA LEU A 17 -10.48 5.61 -10.62
C LEU A 17 -10.53 4.15 -10.20
N TYR A 18 -11.73 3.56 -10.09
CA TYR A 18 -11.92 2.14 -9.79
C TYR A 18 -13.35 1.68 -10.11
N SER A 19 -13.50 0.37 -10.30
CA SER A 19 -14.80 -0.33 -10.31
C SER A 19 -14.96 -1.08 -8.99
N PHE A 20 -16.07 -0.86 -8.26
CA PHE A 20 -16.25 -1.38 -6.92
C PHE A 20 -16.26 -2.91 -6.86
N THR A 21 -17.09 -3.56 -7.68
CA THR A 21 -17.22 -5.03 -7.72
C THR A 21 -15.92 -5.68 -8.17
N THR A 22 -15.28 -5.10 -9.19
CA THR A 22 -13.98 -5.56 -9.71
C THR A 22 -12.88 -5.43 -8.66
N PHE A 23 -12.78 -4.28 -7.99
CA PHE A 23 -11.69 -4.03 -7.05
C PHE A 23 -11.86 -4.85 -5.76
N TYR A 24 -13.04 -4.81 -5.15
CA TYR A 24 -13.29 -5.51 -3.90
C TYR A 24 -13.65 -6.99 -4.09
N GLY A 25 -13.75 -7.48 -5.32
CA GLY A 25 -14.12 -8.86 -5.61
C GLY A 25 -15.44 -9.24 -4.95
N VAL A 26 -16.45 -8.40 -5.08
CA VAL A 26 -17.84 -8.70 -4.69
C VAL A 26 -18.70 -8.84 -5.94
N GLU A 27 -19.72 -9.69 -5.85
CA GLU A 27 -20.57 -10.03 -6.97
C GLU A 27 -21.46 -8.86 -7.39
N ASP A 28 -21.87 -8.04 -6.43
CA ASP A 28 -22.81 -6.93 -6.62
C ASP A 28 -22.70 -5.86 -5.53
N LEU A 29 -23.64 -4.92 -5.54
CA LEU A 29 -23.79 -3.84 -4.55
C LEU A 29 -24.93 -4.12 -3.56
N THR A 30 -25.24 -5.38 -3.29
CA THR A 30 -26.25 -5.72 -2.28
C THR A 30 -25.72 -5.48 -0.87
N THR A 31 -26.63 -5.33 0.09
CA THR A 31 -26.28 -5.23 1.51
C THR A 31 -25.43 -6.41 1.98
N GLU A 32 -25.70 -7.62 1.47
CA GLU A 32 -24.91 -8.80 1.80
C GLU A 32 -23.45 -8.65 1.35
N SER A 33 -23.22 -8.22 0.11
CA SER A 33 -21.90 -7.91 -0.43
C SER A 33 -21.18 -6.84 0.39
N PHE A 34 -21.89 -5.77 0.80
CA PHE A 34 -21.34 -4.74 1.66
C PHE A 34 -20.98 -5.24 3.07
N VAL A 35 -21.79 -6.11 3.68
CA VAL A 35 -21.46 -6.73 4.97
C VAL A 35 -20.20 -7.58 4.86
N LYS A 36 -20.06 -8.39 3.79
CA LYS A 36 -18.85 -9.17 3.51
C LYS A 36 -17.61 -8.28 3.33
N LEU A 37 -17.75 -7.16 2.61
CA LEU A 37 -16.67 -6.18 2.47
C LEU A 37 -16.32 -5.55 3.81
N PHE A 38 -17.30 -5.09 4.58
CA PHE A 38 -17.07 -4.44 5.86
C PHE A 38 -16.29 -5.33 6.83
N GLN A 39 -16.60 -6.63 6.89
CA GLN A 39 -15.82 -7.58 7.68
C GLN A 39 -14.35 -7.69 7.22
N ARG A 40 -14.09 -7.56 5.91
CA ARG A 40 -12.72 -7.51 5.37
C ARG A 40 -12.01 -6.22 5.74
N LEU A 41 -12.68 -5.07 5.65
CA LEU A 41 -12.13 -3.76 6.03
C LEU A 41 -11.70 -3.74 7.50
N LYS A 42 -12.47 -4.37 8.40
CA LYS A 42 -12.09 -4.48 9.82
C LYS A 42 -10.81 -5.30 10.02
N ARG A 43 -10.66 -6.42 9.31
CA ARG A 43 -9.60 -7.42 9.56
C ARG A 43 -8.29 -7.15 8.82
N ARG A 44 -8.34 -6.56 7.63
CA ARG A 44 -7.17 -6.44 6.72
C ARG A 44 -6.86 -4.97 6.44
N SER A 45 -5.66 -4.53 6.80
CA SER A 45 -5.22 -3.13 6.61
C SER A 45 -5.27 -2.70 5.15
N TYR A 46 -4.70 -3.49 4.24
CA TYR A 46 -4.67 -3.19 2.80
C TYR A 46 -6.04 -2.79 2.22
N TRP A 47 -7.09 -3.55 2.52
CA TRP A 47 -8.43 -3.25 1.98
C TRP A 47 -9.01 -1.96 2.55
N PHE A 48 -8.69 -1.66 3.82
CA PHE A 48 -9.08 -0.41 4.44
C PHE A 48 -8.27 0.77 3.90
N ASP A 49 -6.98 0.61 3.67
CA ASP A 49 -6.11 1.67 3.13
C ASP A 49 -6.58 2.08 1.73
N GLU A 50 -6.92 1.12 0.87
CA GLU A 50 -7.47 1.38 -0.45
C GLU A 50 -8.87 2.00 -0.38
N PHE A 51 -9.72 1.54 0.55
CA PHE A 51 -11.00 2.19 0.83
C PHE A 51 -10.82 3.66 1.21
N PHE A 52 -9.90 3.96 2.12
CA PHE A 52 -9.62 5.33 2.55
C PHE A 52 -9.05 6.19 1.42
N ARG A 53 -8.15 5.64 0.61
CA ARG A 53 -7.64 6.31 -0.59
C ARG A 53 -8.77 6.65 -1.57
N PHE A 54 -9.71 5.73 -1.78
CA PHE A 54 -10.85 5.98 -2.68
C PHE A 54 -11.86 6.99 -2.12
N LEU A 55 -12.00 7.13 -0.79
CA LEU A 55 -12.85 8.18 -0.19
C LEU A 55 -12.38 9.60 -0.56
N THR A 56 -11.09 9.78 -0.82
CA THR A 56 -10.50 11.07 -1.20
C THR A 56 -10.29 11.20 -2.71
N ALA A 57 -10.94 10.35 -3.51
CA ALA A 57 -10.74 10.25 -4.95
C ALA A 57 -9.25 10.03 -5.34
N GLY A 58 -8.47 9.39 -4.47
CA GLY A 58 -7.05 9.16 -4.67
C GLY A 58 -6.15 10.36 -4.40
N MET A 59 -6.67 11.46 -3.86
CA MET A 59 -5.87 12.65 -3.52
C MET A 59 -5.00 12.42 -2.29
N GLU A 60 -5.51 11.68 -1.29
CA GLU A 60 -4.75 11.42 -0.07
C GLU A 60 -3.80 10.24 -0.28
N THR A 61 -2.54 10.47 0.06
CA THR A 61 -1.45 9.47 -0.04
C THR A 61 -0.94 9.04 1.33
N ILE A 62 -1.30 9.79 2.37
CA ILE A 62 -0.93 9.46 3.75
C ILE A 62 -1.87 8.35 4.25
N GLY A 63 -1.26 7.33 4.85
CA GLY A 63 -2.02 6.22 5.44
C GLY A 63 -2.87 6.68 6.62
N CYS A 64 -4.05 6.06 6.76
CA CYS A 64 -4.96 6.30 7.87
C CYS A 64 -4.50 5.50 9.09
N ASP A 65 -4.02 6.19 10.12
CA ASP A 65 -3.52 5.58 11.36
C ASP A 65 -4.63 4.87 12.16
N LYS A 66 -4.28 4.29 13.32
CA LYS A 66 -5.23 3.57 14.18
C LYS A 66 -6.46 4.42 14.50
N THR A 67 -6.26 5.68 14.89
CA THR A 67 -7.34 6.57 15.32
C THR A 67 -8.25 6.92 14.15
N CYS A 68 -7.65 7.27 13.01
CA CYS A 68 -8.38 7.51 11.77
C CYS A 68 -9.19 6.27 11.35
N ARG A 69 -8.60 5.07 11.42
CA ARG A 69 -9.24 3.82 11.02
C ARG A 69 -10.43 3.47 11.92
N VAL A 70 -10.29 3.68 13.22
CA VAL A 70 -11.40 3.56 14.17
C VAL A 70 -12.52 4.52 13.80
N ALA A 71 -12.20 5.79 13.53
CA ALA A 71 -13.19 6.79 13.16
C ALA A 71 -14.00 6.37 11.93
N GLN A 72 -13.31 5.96 10.87
CA GLN A 72 -13.96 5.55 9.61
C GLN A 72 -14.81 4.29 9.79
N ILE A 73 -14.28 3.25 10.45
CA ILE A 73 -15.04 2.02 10.70
C ILE A 73 -16.27 2.29 11.56
N CYS A 74 -16.14 3.10 12.61
CA CYS A 74 -17.27 3.44 13.46
C CYS A 74 -18.29 4.34 12.76
N ALA A 75 -17.86 5.23 11.86
CA ALA A 75 -18.77 6.04 11.04
C ALA A 75 -19.59 5.18 10.06
N ILE A 76 -19.01 4.10 9.51
CA ILE A 76 -19.73 3.18 8.62
C ILE A 76 -20.84 2.42 9.37
N THR A 77 -20.63 2.06 10.65
CA THR A 77 -21.61 1.27 11.42
C THR A 77 -22.48 2.05 12.38
N GLY A 78 -22.04 3.23 12.82
CA GLY A 78 -22.69 4.04 13.83
C GLY A 78 -23.68 5.01 13.20
N ILE A 79 -24.91 4.58 13.01
CA ILE A 79 -25.97 5.43 12.44
C ILE A 79 -26.39 6.51 13.44
N THR A 80 -26.27 6.24 14.74
CA THR A 80 -26.54 7.20 15.82
C THR A 80 -25.29 7.58 16.60
N PRO A 81 -25.27 8.75 17.27
CA PRO A 81 -24.14 9.13 18.14
C PRO A 81 -23.81 8.08 19.19
N HIS A 82 -24.82 7.45 19.80
CA HIS A 82 -24.63 6.39 20.78
C HIS A 82 -23.97 5.13 20.17
N GLN A 83 -24.39 4.73 18.97
CA GLN A 83 -23.78 3.57 18.29
C GLN A 83 -22.33 3.86 17.88
N TYR A 84 -22.05 5.06 17.41
CA TYR A 84 -20.69 5.50 17.11
C TYR A 84 -19.82 5.50 18.38
N GLU A 85 -20.30 6.09 19.47
CA GLU A 85 -19.57 6.17 20.74
C GLU A 85 -19.31 4.78 21.32
N ALA A 86 -20.29 3.88 21.26
CA ALA A 86 -20.13 2.48 21.67
C ALA A 86 -19.06 1.76 20.82
N CYS A 87 -19.05 1.96 19.51
CA CYS A 87 -18.01 1.43 18.63
C CYS A 87 -16.62 2.00 18.98
N TRP A 88 -16.53 3.31 19.17
CA TRP A 88 -15.28 4.00 19.50
C TRP A 88 -14.68 3.50 20.82
N LYS A 89 -15.52 3.34 21.85
CA LYS A 89 -15.10 2.79 23.15
C LYS A 89 -14.66 1.32 23.05
N GLY A 90 -15.22 0.56 22.10
CA GLY A 90 -14.86 -0.82 21.82
C GLY A 90 -13.68 -1.01 20.86
N ALA A 91 -13.04 0.06 20.41
CA ALA A 91 -12.03 0.05 19.35
C ALA A 91 -10.85 -0.90 19.61
N ASP A 92 -10.41 -1.04 20.85
CA ASP A 92 -9.31 -1.94 21.21
C ASP A 92 -9.65 -3.42 20.97
N ASN A 93 -10.93 -3.78 20.96
CA ASN A 93 -11.40 -5.13 20.60
C ASN A 93 -11.62 -5.31 19.09
N ILE A 94 -11.71 -4.23 18.32
CA ILE A 94 -11.98 -4.26 16.88
C ILE A 94 -10.70 -4.50 16.09
N PHE A 95 -9.59 -3.94 16.56
CA PHE A 95 -8.30 -3.98 15.88
C PHE A 95 -7.31 -4.77 16.73
N ASP A 96 -7.34 -6.09 16.57
CA ASP A 96 -6.35 -6.97 17.18
C ASP A 96 -4.93 -6.53 16.72
N SER A 97 -4.04 -6.36 17.70
CA SER A 97 -2.80 -5.58 17.64
C SER A 97 -1.75 -6.09 16.62
N THR A 98 -2.04 -7.16 15.89
CA THR A 98 -1.08 -7.89 15.05
C THR A 98 -0.96 -7.37 13.61
N GLN A 99 -1.77 -6.39 13.18
CA GLN A 99 -1.79 -5.92 11.78
C GLN A 99 -1.44 -4.44 11.60
N ILE A 100 -1.15 -3.69 12.67
CA ILE A 100 -0.61 -2.32 12.58
C ILE A 100 0.92 -2.40 12.52
N SER A 101 1.44 -3.14 11.55
CA SER A 101 2.83 -2.94 11.17
C SER A 101 2.87 -1.71 10.28
N ALA A 102 3.48 -0.62 10.79
CA ALA A 102 4.03 0.47 10.01
C ALA A 102 4.62 -0.05 8.68
N PRO A 103 4.62 0.73 7.59
CA PRO A 103 5.11 0.28 6.29
C PRO A 103 6.52 -0.32 6.43
N LYS A 104 6.63 -1.65 6.32
CA LYS A 104 7.90 -2.40 6.35
C LYS A 104 8.74 -2.18 5.09
N ASN A 105 8.50 -1.11 4.34
CA ASN A 105 9.26 -0.77 3.15
C ASN A 105 10.68 -0.27 3.50
N SER A 106 10.95 0.05 4.78
CA SER A 106 12.30 0.43 5.23
C SER A 106 13.25 -0.78 5.37
N MET A 107 12.75 -1.98 5.70
CA MET A 107 13.63 -3.14 5.98
C MET A 107 14.10 -3.86 4.72
N ILE A 108 13.27 -3.91 3.67
CA ILE A 108 13.62 -4.59 2.41
C ILE A 108 14.67 -3.78 1.63
N ILE A 109 14.56 -2.44 1.64
CA ILE A 109 15.50 -1.55 0.94
C ILE A 109 16.92 -1.64 1.57
N SER A 110 17.02 -1.79 2.89
CA SER A 110 18.30 -1.89 3.61
C SER A 110 19.05 -3.21 3.32
N ILE A 111 18.32 -4.33 3.20
CA ILE A 111 18.92 -5.64 2.89
C ILE A 111 19.42 -5.69 1.44
N CYS A 112 18.71 -5.06 0.50
CA CYS A 112 19.13 -5.02 -0.91
C CYS A 112 20.40 -4.17 -1.13
N ILE A 113 20.55 -3.05 -0.42
CA ILE A 113 21.72 -2.17 -0.56
C ILE A 113 23.01 -2.82 -0.01
N SER A 114 22.89 -3.65 1.03
CA SER A 114 24.06 -4.33 1.64
C SER A 114 24.47 -5.62 0.92
N ALA A 115 23.53 -6.35 0.31
CA ALA A 115 23.82 -7.62 -0.37
C ALA A 115 24.43 -7.44 -1.77
N LEU A 116 24.02 -6.42 -2.53
CA LEU A 116 24.54 -6.14 -3.88
C LEU A 116 26.08 -5.98 -3.95
N PRO A 117 26.74 -5.17 -3.09
CA PRO A 117 28.20 -5.04 -3.14
C PRO A 117 28.92 -6.34 -2.77
N ILE A 118 28.35 -7.16 -1.86
CA ILE A 118 28.93 -8.45 -1.46
C ILE A 118 28.89 -9.44 -2.63
N ILE A 119 27.77 -9.51 -3.36
CA ILE A 119 27.62 -10.38 -4.53
C ILE A 119 28.61 -9.96 -5.63
N ILE A 120 28.75 -8.66 -5.89
CA ILE A 120 29.72 -8.14 -6.85
C ILE A 120 31.15 -8.52 -6.45
N LEU A 121 31.51 -8.40 -5.16
CA LEU A 121 32.84 -8.77 -4.67
C LEU A 121 33.14 -10.26 -4.90
N MET A 122 32.17 -11.14 -4.63
CA MET A 122 32.31 -12.58 -4.82
C MET A 122 32.51 -12.95 -6.30
N LEU A 123 31.81 -12.29 -7.22
CA LEU A 123 32.00 -12.49 -8.67
C LEU A 123 33.39 -12.03 -9.13
N ILE A 124 33.89 -10.90 -8.62
CA ILE A 124 35.23 -10.41 -8.95
C ILE A 124 36.30 -11.39 -8.45
N ILE A 125 36.19 -11.85 -7.20
CA ILE A 125 37.14 -12.82 -6.63
C ILE A 125 37.10 -14.12 -7.44
N GLY A 126 35.91 -14.64 -7.73
CA GLY A 126 35.73 -15.85 -8.56
C GLY A 126 36.36 -15.70 -9.94
N TYR A 127 36.17 -14.55 -10.60
CA TYR A 127 36.77 -14.27 -11.91
C TYR A 127 38.30 -14.20 -11.85
N VAL A 128 38.87 -13.57 -10.82
CA VAL A 128 40.33 -13.50 -10.63
C VAL A 128 40.92 -14.89 -10.39
N LEU A 129 40.28 -15.71 -9.55
CA LEU A 129 40.71 -17.09 -9.28
C LEU A 129 40.61 -17.94 -10.55
N TYR A 130 39.51 -17.84 -11.29
CA TYR A 130 39.34 -18.53 -12.57
C TYR A 130 40.44 -18.16 -13.57
N LYS A 131 40.72 -16.86 -13.71
CA LYS A 131 41.78 -16.38 -14.61
C LYS A 131 43.17 -16.87 -14.19
N LYS A 132 43.47 -16.89 -12.88
CA LYS A 132 44.72 -17.45 -12.36
C LYS A 132 44.85 -18.94 -12.63
N PHE A 133 43.77 -19.70 -12.43
CA PHE A 133 43.74 -21.13 -12.71
C PHE A 133 43.99 -21.42 -14.19
N LYS A 134 43.26 -20.75 -15.09
CA LYS A 134 43.43 -20.89 -16.54
C LYS A 134 44.83 -20.47 -17.03
N ALA A 135 45.43 -19.44 -16.42
CA ALA A 135 46.80 -19.04 -16.73
C ALA A 135 47.86 -20.03 -16.21
N SER A 136 47.54 -20.84 -15.19
CA SER A 136 48.39 -21.94 -14.73
C SER A 136 48.32 -23.14 -15.68
N GLU A 137 47.15 -23.42 -16.26
CA GLU A 137 46.94 -24.50 -17.22
C GLU A 137 47.72 -24.25 -18.52
N ASN A 138 47.72 -23.00 -19.02
CA ASN A 138 48.45 -22.59 -20.22
C ASN A 138 49.99 -22.47 -20.04
N LYS A 139 50.54 -22.81 -18.87
CA LYS A 139 52.00 -22.79 -18.61
C LYS A 139 52.62 -24.19 -18.49
N VAL A 140 51.82 -25.24 -18.69
CA VAL A 140 52.26 -26.65 -18.57
C VAL A 140 52.44 -27.33 -19.94
N GLU A 141 52.42 -26.56 -21.04
CA GLU A 141 52.76 -27.02 -22.39
C GLU A 141 54.08 -26.41 -22.88
#